data_AF-E6KQZ2-F1
#
_entry.id   AF-E6KQZ2-F1
#
_cell.length_a   1.000
_cell.length_b   1.000
_cell.length_c   1.000
_cell.angle_alpha   90.00
_cell.angle_beta   90.00
_cell.angle_gamma   90.00
#
_symmetry.space_group_name_H-M   'P 1'
#
loop_
_entity.id
_entity.type
_entity.pdbx_description
1 polymer ?
#
loop_
_entity_poly.entity_id
_entity_poly.type
_entity_poly.pdbx_seq_one_letter_code
_entity_poly.pdbx_strand_id
1 'polypeptide(L)'
;MSTATPDLITSSPSPLRVGLVGWRFTVVLYLLIESFQFLVNFVVNGIVYLSVSDVTEQVEQAATNSAAVTGVFLFVCGVLSATVNMRASALSGGSRPVLTAASYVQSLLIIALGSLVWWLLIVIHPLLFVMGRDSFPLGIDSWIYVVLTWVACDGAGRFIGGLSRCIGSTWKRVMALMVAIPLGICAIGAPITWLVLSLVHKSGYLPPMHPAFWLLGLIPLTVVAAGWPLTASGHIRRVG
;
A
#
# COMPACT_ATOMS: atom_id res chain seq x y z
N MET A 1 -50.87 -2.70 -1.22
CA MET A 1 -49.43 -2.99 -1.09
C MET A 1 -48.69 -1.79 -1.66
N SER A 2 -48.11 -0.93 -0.81
CA SER A 2 -47.41 0.28 -1.26
C SER A 2 -46.03 -0.13 -1.78
N THR A 3 -45.81 0.02 -3.09
CA THR A 3 -44.47 -0.09 -3.68
C THR A 3 -43.71 1.18 -3.30
N ALA A 4 -42.95 1.12 -2.22
CA ALA A 4 -41.98 2.15 -1.90
C ALA A 4 -40.96 2.22 -3.04
N THR A 5 -41.10 3.20 -3.92
CA THR A 5 -40.01 3.66 -4.78
C THR A 5 -38.95 4.21 -3.84
N PRO A 6 -37.75 3.60 -3.74
CA PRO A 6 -36.72 4.14 -2.87
C PRO A 6 -36.38 5.54 -3.38
N ASP A 7 -36.57 6.55 -2.54
CA ASP A 7 -36.20 7.92 -2.84
C ASP A 7 -34.70 7.99 -3.13
N LEU A 8 -34.36 7.99 -4.42
CA LEU A 8 -32.99 8.14 -4.94
C LEU A 8 -32.37 9.51 -4.58
N ILE A 9 -33.16 10.41 -3.99
CA ILE A 9 -32.79 11.80 -3.69
C ILE A 9 -32.39 11.98 -2.21
N THR A 10 -32.80 11.08 -1.30
CA THR A 10 -32.60 11.28 0.17
C THR A 10 -31.45 10.48 0.78
N SER A 11 -30.96 9.42 0.13
CA SER A 11 -29.83 8.65 0.66
C SER A 11 -28.49 9.18 0.16
N SER A 12 -27.75 9.87 1.04
CA SER A 12 -26.34 10.20 0.79
C SER A 12 -25.58 8.91 0.43
N PRO A 13 -24.75 8.91 -0.64
CA PRO A 13 -24.07 7.70 -1.09
C PRO A 13 -23.11 7.20 -0.02
N SER A 14 -23.10 5.89 0.25
CA SER A 14 -22.19 5.31 1.24
C SER A 14 -20.74 5.33 0.74
N PRO A 15 -19.74 5.49 1.63
CA PRO A 15 -18.32 5.49 1.25
C PRO A 15 -17.92 4.22 0.49
N LEU A 16 -18.45 3.07 0.90
CA LEU A 16 -18.20 1.79 0.24
C LEU A 16 -18.73 1.78 -1.21
N ARG A 17 -19.96 2.29 -1.42
CA ARG A 17 -20.58 2.32 -2.74
C ARG A 17 -19.79 3.23 -3.70
N VAL A 18 -19.32 4.37 -3.21
CA VAL A 18 -18.50 5.31 -4.00
C VAL A 18 -17.10 4.77 -4.24
N GLY A 19 -16.47 4.20 -3.20
CA GLY A 19 -15.10 3.71 -3.24
C GLY A 19 -14.93 2.44 -4.08
N LEU A 20 -15.99 1.64 -4.23
CA LEU A 20 -15.98 0.47 -5.11
C LEU A 20 -16.29 0.83 -6.58
N VAL A 21 -16.58 2.08 -6.93
CA VAL A 21 -16.79 2.41 -8.35
C VAL A 21 -15.51 2.13 -9.14
N GLY A 22 -15.58 1.23 -10.12
CA GLY A 22 -14.43 0.85 -10.94
C GLY A 22 -13.45 -0.12 -10.27
N TRP A 23 -13.77 -0.69 -9.10
CA TRP A 23 -12.87 -1.56 -8.32
C TRP A 23 -12.26 -2.71 -9.13
N ARG A 24 -13.05 -3.29 -10.05
CA ARG A 24 -12.64 -4.40 -10.91
C ARG A 24 -11.41 -4.07 -11.72
N PHE A 25 -11.35 -2.87 -12.29
CA PHE A 25 -10.22 -2.45 -13.12
C PHE A 25 -8.93 -2.39 -12.30
N THR A 26 -8.99 -1.76 -11.12
CA THR A 26 -7.84 -1.66 -10.24
C THR A 26 -7.39 -3.02 -9.71
N VAL A 27 -8.32 -3.91 -9.37
CA VAL A 27 -7.98 -5.28 -8.95
C VAL A 27 -7.33 -6.08 -10.08
N VAL A 28 -7.90 -6.02 -11.29
CA VAL A 28 -7.32 -6.71 -12.45
C VAL A 28 -5.93 -6.16 -12.76
N LEU A 29 -5.75 -4.84 -12.73
CA LEU A 29 -4.45 -4.21 -12.96
C LEU A 29 -3.43 -4.64 -11.89
N TYR A 30 -3.83 -4.64 -10.62
CA TYR A 30 -2.97 -5.12 -9.52
C TYR A 30 -2.57 -6.59 -9.73
N LEU A 31 -3.54 -7.47 -9.94
CA LEU A 31 -3.28 -8.91 -10.15
C LEU A 31 -2.41 -9.15 -11.39
N LEU A 32 -2.59 -8.38 -12.46
CA LEU A 32 -1.76 -8.47 -13.66
C LEU A 32 -0.32 -8.07 -13.38
N ILE A 33 -0.11 -6.93 -12.70
CA ILE A 33 1.22 -6.46 -12.31
C ILE A 33 1.91 -7.48 -11.40
N GLU A 34 1.17 -7.99 -10.40
CA GLU A 34 1.67 -8.97 -9.46
C GLU A 34 2.02 -10.30 -10.16
N SER A 35 1.15 -10.79 -11.04
CA SER A 35 1.42 -11.99 -11.84
C SER A 35 2.63 -11.81 -12.77
N PHE A 36 2.77 -10.64 -13.38
CA PHE A 36 3.92 -10.32 -14.21
C PHE A 36 5.22 -10.25 -13.40
N GLN A 37 5.17 -9.72 -12.19
CA GLN A 37 6.29 -9.75 -11.26
C GLN A 37 6.71 -11.19 -10.95
N PHE A 38 5.77 -12.10 -10.71
CA PHE A 38 6.09 -13.50 -10.46
C PHE A 38 6.70 -14.16 -11.70
N LEU A 39 6.17 -13.84 -12.89
CA LEU A 39 6.72 -14.34 -14.15
C LEU A 39 8.15 -13.83 -14.39
N VAL A 40 8.43 -12.55 -14.13
CA VAL A 40 9.77 -11.97 -14.24
C VAL A 40 10.72 -12.63 -13.26
N ASN A 41 10.33 -12.78 -11.99
CA ASN A 41 11.15 -13.50 -11.01
C ASN A 41 11.41 -14.94 -11.46
N PHE A 42 10.40 -15.64 -11.97
CA PHE A 42 10.54 -17.00 -12.47
C PHE A 42 11.50 -17.10 -13.66
N VAL A 43 11.41 -16.18 -14.63
CA VAL A 43 12.29 -16.16 -15.81
C VAL A 43 13.72 -15.80 -15.42
N VAL A 44 13.92 -14.76 -14.61
CA VAL A 44 15.24 -14.35 -14.12
C VAL A 44 15.88 -15.49 -13.32
N ASN A 45 15.13 -16.08 -12.39
CA ASN A 45 15.59 -17.23 -11.64
C ASN A 45 15.87 -18.40 -12.56
N GLY A 46 15.00 -18.73 -13.54
CA GLY A 46 15.21 -19.81 -14.50
C GLY A 46 16.50 -19.66 -15.33
N ILE A 47 16.86 -18.43 -15.70
CA ILE A 47 18.13 -18.12 -16.38
C ILE A 47 19.31 -18.25 -15.40
N VAL A 48 19.17 -17.72 -14.18
CA VAL A 48 20.20 -17.80 -13.13
C VAL A 48 20.38 -19.22 -12.61
N TYR A 49 19.35 -20.09 -12.68
CA TYR A 49 19.39 -21.52 -12.33
C TYR A 49 20.34 -22.32 -13.21
N LEU A 50 20.56 -21.91 -14.46
CA LEU A 50 21.62 -22.48 -15.30
C LEU A 50 23.02 -22.09 -14.80
N SER A 51 23.11 -21.19 -13.82
CA SER A 51 24.35 -20.53 -13.37
C SER A 51 24.63 -20.62 -11.85
N VAL A 52 23.63 -20.89 -10.98
CA VAL A 52 23.76 -20.89 -9.51
C VAL A 52 22.88 -21.97 -8.86
N SER A 53 23.36 -22.61 -7.79
CA SER A 53 22.84 -23.86 -7.21
C SER A 53 21.85 -23.74 -6.04
N ASP A 54 21.56 -22.56 -5.50
CA ASP A 54 20.71 -22.42 -4.31
C ASP A 54 19.28 -21.96 -4.62
N VAL A 55 18.33 -22.84 -4.30
CA VAL A 55 16.90 -22.74 -4.63
C VAL A 55 16.12 -21.93 -3.57
N THR A 56 16.65 -21.87 -2.35
CA THR A 56 15.97 -21.38 -1.14
C THR A 56 15.94 -19.85 -1.04
N GLU A 57 17.01 -19.16 -1.47
CA GLU A 57 17.14 -17.69 -1.44
C GLU A 57 16.11 -16.98 -2.35
N GLN A 58 15.63 -17.69 -3.37
CA GLN A 58 14.80 -17.12 -4.43
C GLN A 58 13.31 -16.93 -4.07
N VAL A 59 12.77 -17.73 -3.14
CA VAL A 59 11.35 -17.61 -2.75
C VAL A 59 11.15 -16.53 -1.70
N GLU A 60 12.13 -16.34 -0.82
CA GLU A 60 12.20 -15.17 0.05
C GLU A 60 12.26 -13.89 -0.79
N GLN A 61 12.99 -13.92 -1.91
CA GLN A 61 13.04 -12.82 -2.86
C GLN A 61 11.71 -12.60 -3.59
N ALA A 62 11.02 -13.66 -4.03
CA ALA A 62 9.72 -13.52 -4.72
C ALA A 62 8.65 -12.88 -3.84
N ALA A 63 8.55 -13.31 -2.57
CA ALA A 63 7.62 -12.74 -1.59
C ALA A 63 7.99 -11.30 -1.23
N THR A 64 9.27 -11.00 -1.06
CA THR A 64 9.76 -9.63 -0.78
C THR A 64 9.50 -8.70 -1.95
N ASN A 65 9.76 -9.15 -3.18
CA ASN A 65 9.48 -8.40 -4.40
C ASN A 65 7.97 -8.17 -4.57
N SER A 66 7.13 -9.15 -4.19
CA SER A 66 5.66 -9.06 -4.24
C SER A 66 5.16 -8.00 -3.25
N ALA A 67 5.67 -8.02 -2.03
CA ALA A 67 5.41 -6.99 -1.03
C ALA A 67 5.88 -5.60 -1.50
N ALA A 68 7.05 -5.51 -2.13
CA ALA A 68 7.55 -4.25 -2.68
C ALA A 68 6.65 -3.71 -3.80
N VAL A 69 6.26 -4.55 -4.77
CA VAL A 69 5.37 -4.16 -5.87
C VAL A 69 4.00 -3.73 -5.35
N THR A 70 3.43 -4.46 -4.39
CA THR A 70 2.19 -4.07 -3.71
C THR A 70 2.33 -2.72 -3.02
N GLY A 71 3.46 -2.46 -2.35
CA GLY A 71 3.75 -1.17 -1.72
C GLY A 71 3.83 -0.02 -2.72
N VAL A 72 4.52 -0.21 -3.85
CA VAL A 72 4.60 0.78 -4.94
C VAL A 72 3.22 1.05 -5.53
N PHE A 73 2.44 0.01 -5.76
CA PHE A 73 1.07 0.13 -6.28
C PHE A 73 0.20 0.96 -5.34
N LEU A 74 0.25 0.68 -4.02
CA LEU A 74 -0.46 1.43 -2.99
C LEU A 74 -0.01 2.88 -2.91
N PHE A 75 1.28 3.16 -3.04
CA PHE A 75 1.81 4.53 -3.10
C PHE A 75 1.20 5.31 -4.27
N VAL A 76 1.25 4.73 -5.48
CA VAL A 76 0.68 5.34 -6.69
C VAL A 76 -0.83 5.52 -6.55
N CYS A 77 -1.55 4.50 -6.06
CA CYS A 77 -2.97 4.59 -5.79
C CYS A 77 -3.31 5.66 -4.74
N GLY A 78 -2.47 5.82 -3.71
CA GLY A 78 -2.62 6.88 -2.69
C GLY A 78 -2.50 8.27 -3.30
N VAL A 79 -1.50 8.50 -4.16
CA VAL A 79 -1.33 9.76 -4.91
C VAL A 79 -2.53 10.01 -5.82
N LEU A 80 -2.91 9.04 -6.64
CA LEU A 80 -4.03 9.17 -7.58
C LEU A 80 -5.36 9.38 -6.86
N SER A 81 -5.57 8.68 -5.75
CA SER A 81 -6.76 8.84 -4.92
C SER A 81 -6.83 10.23 -4.34
N ALA A 82 -5.73 10.72 -3.77
CA ALA A 82 -5.65 12.06 -3.21
C ALA A 82 -5.67 13.16 -4.29
N THR A 83 -5.46 12.88 -5.57
CA THR A 83 -5.37 13.94 -6.61
C THR A 83 -6.51 13.90 -7.63
N VAL A 84 -6.71 12.77 -8.29
CA VAL A 84 -7.62 12.58 -9.43
C VAL A 84 -8.96 12.01 -8.98
N ASN A 85 -8.97 10.91 -8.21
CA ASN A 85 -10.22 10.20 -7.90
C ASN A 85 -11.13 11.01 -6.98
N MET A 86 -10.57 11.85 -6.10
CA MET A 86 -11.36 12.81 -5.30
C MET A 86 -12.12 13.84 -6.16
N ARG A 87 -11.64 14.13 -7.37
CA ARG A 87 -12.36 15.02 -8.31
C ARG A 87 -13.51 14.29 -8.99
N ALA A 88 -13.26 13.08 -9.47
CA ALA A 88 -14.30 12.26 -10.10
C ALA A 88 -15.39 11.88 -9.09
N SER A 89 -15.03 11.47 -7.88
CA SER A 89 -15.97 11.07 -6.84
C SER A 89 -16.80 12.25 -6.29
N ALA A 90 -16.34 13.49 -6.40
CA ALA A 90 -17.14 14.67 -6.04
C ALA A 90 -18.42 14.81 -6.90
N LEU A 91 -18.45 14.21 -8.10
CA LEU A 91 -19.66 14.15 -8.94
C LEU A 91 -20.75 13.25 -8.34
N SER A 92 -20.43 12.39 -7.37
CA SER A 92 -21.40 11.52 -6.70
C SER A 92 -22.33 12.26 -5.73
N GLY A 93 -22.06 13.53 -5.42
CA GLY A 93 -22.82 14.31 -4.44
C GLY A 93 -22.53 13.94 -2.97
N GLY A 94 -21.56 13.05 -2.71
CA GLY A 94 -21.14 12.69 -1.35
C GLY A 94 -20.49 13.85 -0.59
N SER A 95 -20.67 13.87 0.75
CA SER A 95 -19.99 14.83 1.62
C SER A 95 -18.48 14.60 1.64
N ARG A 96 -17.67 15.63 1.99
CA ARG A 96 -16.20 15.50 2.05
C ARG A 96 -15.71 14.32 2.88
N PRO A 97 -16.22 14.05 4.10
CA PRO A 97 -15.80 12.89 4.88
C PRO A 97 -16.13 11.56 4.17
N VAL A 98 -17.26 11.48 3.48
CA VAL A 98 -17.66 10.29 2.71
C VAL A 98 -16.72 10.07 1.54
N LEU A 99 -16.36 11.11 0.80
CA LEU A 99 -15.40 11.03 -0.32
C LEU A 99 -14.00 10.65 0.17
N THR A 100 -13.55 11.22 1.29
CA THR A 100 -12.28 10.85 1.92
C THR A 100 -12.30 9.39 2.32
N ALA A 101 -13.32 8.92 3.04
CA ALA A 101 -13.44 7.51 3.42
C ALA A 101 -13.52 6.58 2.19
N ALA A 102 -14.29 6.95 1.17
CA ALA A 102 -14.41 6.20 -0.09
C ALA A 102 -13.06 6.00 -0.77
N SER A 103 -12.19 7.01 -0.71
CA SER A 103 -10.87 6.95 -1.32
C SER A 103 -9.96 5.88 -0.70
N TYR A 104 -10.20 5.42 0.53
CA TYR A 104 -9.44 4.36 1.21
C TYR A 104 -9.92 2.94 0.89
N VAL A 105 -11.14 2.79 0.37
CA VAL A 105 -11.75 1.47 0.13
C VAL A 105 -10.89 0.63 -0.80
N GLN A 106 -10.38 1.23 -1.87
CA GLN A 106 -9.53 0.53 -2.84
C GLN A 106 -8.18 0.12 -2.23
N SER A 107 -7.54 1.00 -1.46
CA SER A 107 -6.28 0.68 -0.77
C SER A 107 -6.46 -0.46 0.23
N LEU A 108 -7.54 -0.46 1.02
CA LEU A 108 -7.87 -1.53 1.96
C LEU A 108 -8.09 -2.86 1.24
N LEU A 109 -8.79 -2.83 0.09
CA LEU A 109 -9.02 -4.01 -0.72
C LEU A 109 -7.69 -4.60 -1.24
N ILE A 110 -6.77 -3.75 -1.71
CA ILE A 110 -5.45 -4.20 -2.19
C ILE A 110 -4.58 -4.72 -1.04
N ILE A 111 -4.60 -4.09 0.14
CA ILE A 111 -3.88 -4.59 1.33
C ILE A 111 -4.41 -5.98 1.74
N ALA A 112 -5.73 -6.18 1.72
CA ALA A 112 -6.34 -7.47 2.00
C ALA A 112 -5.92 -8.52 0.97
N LEU A 113 -5.96 -8.17 -0.33
CA LEU A 113 -5.57 -9.07 -1.41
C LEU A 113 -4.08 -9.43 -1.37
N GLY A 114 -3.20 -8.45 -1.16
CA GLY A 114 -1.76 -8.68 -0.98
C GLY A 114 -1.46 -9.52 0.26
N SER A 115 -2.22 -9.34 1.35
CA SER A 115 -2.11 -10.22 2.52
C SER A 115 -2.50 -11.65 2.19
N LEU A 116 -3.58 -11.86 1.42
CA LEU A 116 -3.98 -13.20 0.98
C LEU A 116 -2.90 -13.83 0.10
N VAL A 117 -2.30 -13.08 -0.82
CA VAL A 117 -1.17 -13.55 -1.65
C VAL A 117 0.03 -13.93 -0.77
N TRP A 118 0.41 -13.08 0.19
CA TRP A 118 1.49 -13.35 1.14
C TRP A 118 1.27 -14.67 1.90
N TRP A 119 0.08 -14.87 2.46
CA TRP A 119 -0.28 -16.09 3.17
C TRP A 119 -0.34 -17.32 2.25
N LEU A 120 -0.82 -17.16 1.01
CA LEU A 120 -0.81 -18.22 0.01
C LEU A 120 0.62 -18.68 -0.28
N LEU A 121 1.56 -17.76 -0.43
CA LEU A 121 2.99 -18.08 -0.65
C LEU A 121 3.58 -18.85 0.54
N ILE A 122 3.24 -18.46 1.77
CA ILE A 122 3.65 -19.19 2.98
C ILE A 122 3.08 -20.61 2.97
N VAL A 123 1.80 -20.78 2.62
CA VAL A 123 1.12 -22.09 2.65
C VAL A 123 1.65 -23.04 1.57
N ILE A 124 1.94 -22.53 0.36
CA ILE A 124 2.41 -23.34 -0.76
C ILE A 124 3.91 -23.67 -0.63
N HIS A 125 4.65 -22.95 0.22
CA HIS A 125 6.08 -23.15 0.44
C HIS A 125 6.50 -24.63 0.66
N PRO A 126 5.88 -25.42 1.56
CA PRO A 126 6.27 -26.81 1.80
C PRO A 126 6.02 -27.73 0.60
N LEU A 127 5.17 -27.32 -0.35
CA LEU A 127 4.89 -28.07 -1.58
C LEU A 127 5.91 -27.76 -2.69
N LEU A 128 6.59 -26.62 -2.59
CA LEU A 128 7.61 -26.19 -3.55
C LEU A 128 9.02 -26.64 -3.14
N PHE A 129 9.27 -26.98 -1.86
CA PHE A 129 10.61 -27.33 -1.34
C PHE A 129 10.60 -28.54 -0.40
N VAL A 130 11.64 -29.38 -0.51
CA VAL A 130 11.87 -30.57 0.35
C VAL A 130 12.51 -30.19 1.70
N MET A 131 13.04 -28.97 1.84
CA MET A 131 13.63 -28.48 3.08
C MET A 131 12.56 -28.10 4.11
N GLY A 132 12.78 -28.53 5.36
CA GLY A 132 11.85 -28.41 6.47
C GLY A 132 11.43 -26.99 6.82
N ARG A 133 10.32 -26.92 7.57
CA ARG A 133 9.59 -25.71 8.01
C ARG A 133 10.42 -24.63 8.72
N ASP A 134 11.63 -24.95 9.15
CA ASP A 134 12.45 -24.13 10.05
C ASP A 134 13.36 -23.12 9.33
N SER A 135 13.46 -23.19 8.00
CA SER A 135 14.35 -22.32 7.22
C SER A 135 13.69 -21.02 6.75
N PHE A 136 12.38 -20.83 6.94
CA PHE A 136 11.65 -19.73 6.30
C PHE A 136 11.40 -18.55 7.26
N PRO A 137 11.98 -17.36 7.01
CA PRO A 137 11.83 -16.18 7.87
C PRO A 137 10.48 -15.48 7.73
N LEU A 138 9.60 -15.95 6.82
CA LEU A 138 8.30 -15.36 6.54
C LEU A 138 7.21 -15.96 7.43
N GLY A 139 6.57 -15.12 8.24
CA GLY A 139 5.56 -15.50 9.23
C GLY A 139 4.72 -14.30 9.67
N ILE A 140 4.02 -14.42 10.80
CA ILE A 140 3.14 -13.35 11.33
C ILE A 140 3.93 -12.05 11.54
N ASP A 141 5.13 -12.14 12.12
CA ASP A 141 5.92 -10.96 12.46
C ASP A 141 6.36 -10.16 11.22
N SER A 142 6.83 -10.84 10.17
CA SER A 142 7.23 -10.18 8.92
C SER A 142 6.02 -9.68 8.13
N TRP A 143 4.90 -10.40 8.15
CA TRP A 143 3.63 -9.93 7.58
C TRP A 143 3.18 -8.60 8.22
N ILE A 144 3.28 -8.47 9.55
CA ILE A 144 2.91 -7.22 10.24
C ILE A 144 3.75 -6.04 9.74
N TYR A 145 5.07 -6.19 9.63
CA TYR A 145 5.93 -5.11 9.12
C TYR A 145 5.68 -4.80 7.64
N VAL A 146 5.33 -5.80 6.83
CA VAL A 146 4.94 -5.61 5.43
C VAL A 146 3.63 -4.83 5.33
N VAL A 147 2.61 -5.19 6.11
CA VAL A 147 1.34 -4.44 6.16
C VAL A 147 1.56 -3.02 6.65
N LEU A 148 2.39 -2.81 7.68
CA LEU A 148 2.76 -1.47 8.14
C LEU A 148 3.46 -0.67 7.04
N THR A 149 4.32 -1.31 6.25
CA THR A 149 4.98 -0.70 5.09
C THR A 149 3.95 -0.31 4.02
N TRP A 150 2.99 -1.18 3.71
CA TRP A 150 1.91 -0.89 2.77
C TRP A 150 1.03 0.27 3.20
N VAL A 151 0.67 0.33 4.48
CA VAL A 151 -0.05 1.46 5.07
C VAL A 151 0.78 2.74 4.98
N ALA A 152 2.08 2.67 5.26
CA ALA A 152 2.99 3.81 5.10
C ALA A 152 3.11 4.26 3.65
N CYS A 153 3.13 3.35 2.67
CA CYS A 153 3.13 3.67 1.24
C CYS A 153 1.85 4.41 0.81
N ASP A 154 0.67 3.89 1.17
CA ASP A 154 -0.61 4.58 0.90
C ASP A 154 -0.66 5.96 1.58
N GLY A 155 -0.26 6.01 2.85
CA GLY A 155 -0.18 7.25 3.64
C GLY A 155 0.76 8.28 3.01
N ALA A 156 1.96 7.88 2.60
CA ALA A 156 2.94 8.75 1.94
C ALA A 156 2.40 9.27 0.61
N GLY A 157 1.79 8.42 -0.22
CA GLY A 157 1.18 8.83 -1.48
C GLY A 157 0.07 9.87 -1.27
N ARG A 158 -0.78 9.66 -0.26
CA ARG A 158 -1.85 10.60 0.11
C ARG A 158 -1.33 11.89 0.70
N PHE A 159 -0.29 11.82 1.53
CA PHE A 159 0.35 13.00 2.11
C PHE A 159 0.89 13.91 1.01
N ILE A 160 1.65 13.35 0.07
CA ILE A 160 2.21 14.07 -1.09
C ILE A 160 1.08 14.62 -1.98
N GLY A 161 0.12 13.77 -2.36
CA GLY A 161 -0.99 14.15 -3.23
C GLY A 161 -1.93 15.20 -2.60
N GLY A 162 -2.24 15.04 -1.31
CA GLY A 162 -3.10 15.93 -0.55
C GLY A 162 -2.46 17.28 -0.29
N LEU A 163 -1.18 17.32 0.10
CA LEU A 163 -0.45 18.57 0.30
C LEU A 163 -0.40 19.41 -0.98
N SER A 164 -0.18 18.77 -2.13
CA SER A 164 -0.19 19.46 -3.43
C SER A 164 -1.51 20.17 -3.74
N ARG A 165 -2.63 19.65 -3.23
CA ARG A 165 -3.98 20.23 -3.40
C ARG A 165 -4.33 21.30 -2.39
N CYS A 166 -3.68 21.33 -1.24
CA CYS A 166 -3.97 22.31 -0.18
C CYS A 166 -3.30 23.67 -0.44
N ILE A 167 -2.36 23.74 -1.39
CA ILE A 167 -1.61 24.95 -1.67
C ILE A 167 -2.12 25.54 -3.00
N GLY A 168 -2.42 26.84 -3.05
CA GLY A 168 -2.98 27.48 -4.24
C GLY A 168 -1.96 27.91 -5.31
N SER A 169 -0.72 28.21 -4.90
CA SER A 169 0.35 28.75 -5.74
C SER A 169 1.32 27.67 -6.21
N THR A 170 1.67 27.67 -7.51
CA THR A 170 2.59 26.70 -8.12
C THR A 170 3.97 26.69 -7.43
N TRP A 171 4.53 27.87 -7.14
CA TRP A 171 5.84 27.96 -6.49
C TRP A 171 5.81 27.40 -5.05
N LYS A 172 4.77 27.74 -4.29
CA LYS A 172 4.59 27.22 -2.93
C LYS A 172 4.36 25.70 -2.93
N ARG A 173 3.68 25.16 -3.95
CA ARG A 173 3.51 23.71 -4.12
C ARG A 173 4.83 23.00 -4.33
N VAL A 174 5.69 23.54 -5.20
CA VAL A 174 7.00 22.94 -5.48
C VAL A 174 7.83 22.86 -4.20
N MET A 175 7.92 23.95 -3.44
CA MET A 175 8.66 23.96 -2.17
C MET A 175 8.08 22.99 -1.13
N ALA A 176 6.76 22.89 -1.04
CA ALA A 176 6.11 21.92 -0.16
C ALA A 176 6.37 20.47 -0.60
N LEU A 177 6.38 20.19 -1.90
CA LEU A 177 6.70 18.86 -2.44
C LEU A 177 8.16 18.48 -2.23
N MET A 178 9.09 19.44 -2.32
CA MET A 178 10.51 19.21 -2.01
C MET A 178 10.73 18.71 -0.58
N VAL A 179 9.86 19.06 0.36
CA VAL A 179 9.91 18.56 1.74
C VAL A 179 9.06 17.30 1.91
N ALA A 180 7.88 17.25 1.27
CA ALA A 180 6.94 16.18 1.48
C ALA A 180 7.37 14.84 0.86
N ILE A 181 8.08 14.88 -0.27
CA ILE A 181 8.58 13.67 -0.92
C ILE A 181 9.63 12.97 -0.02
N PRO A 182 10.70 13.64 0.45
CA PRO A 182 11.64 13.04 1.39
C PRO A 182 10.96 12.51 2.65
N LEU A 183 10.06 13.31 3.24
CA LEU A 183 9.36 12.92 4.47
C LEU A 183 8.47 11.69 4.26
N GLY A 184 7.78 11.61 3.12
CA GLY A 184 7.00 10.43 2.72
C GLY A 184 7.87 9.19 2.50
N ILE A 185 9.04 9.34 1.87
CA ILE A 185 10.01 8.25 1.69
C ILE A 185 10.55 7.77 3.04
N CYS A 186 10.90 8.69 3.94
CA CYS A 186 11.36 8.35 5.29
C CYS A 186 10.28 7.60 6.09
N ALA A 187 9.00 7.95 5.93
CA ALA A 187 7.90 7.21 6.53
C ALA A 187 7.84 5.75 6.07
N ILE A 188 8.13 5.46 4.80
CA ILE A 188 8.18 4.10 4.26
C ILE A 188 9.42 3.35 4.77
N GLY A 189 10.56 4.04 4.91
CA GLY A 189 11.82 3.43 5.34
C GLY A 189 11.80 2.87 6.77
N ALA A 190 11.00 3.45 7.66
CA ALA A 190 10.89 2.99 9.05
C ALA A 190 10.37 1.53 9.20
N PRO A 191 9.20 1.16 8.66
CA PRO A 191 8.72 -0.22 8.75
C PRO A 191 9.56 -1.22 7.95
N ILE A 192 10.21 -0.79 6.85
CA ILE A 192 11.20 -1.62 6.14
C ILE A 192 12.40 -1.92 7.05
N THR A 193 12.88 -0.92 7.77
CA THR A 193 14.00 -1.08 8.70
C THR A 193 13.63 -2.05 9.83
N TRP A 194 12.41 -1.96 10.35
CA TRP A 194 11.90 -2.92 11.35
C TRP A 194 11.84 -4.35 10.82
N LEU A 195 11.37 -4.52 9.58
CA LEU A 195 11.37 -5.83 8.91
C LEU A 195 12.80 -6.38 8.85
N VAL A 196 13.73 -5.64 8.26
CA VAL A 196 15.14 -6.08 8.08
C VAL A 196 15.78 -6.42 9.42
N LEU A 197 15.69 -5.54 10.42
CA LEU A 197 16.29 -5.78 11.74
C LEU A 197 15.68 -7.00 12.43
N SER A 198 14.36 -7.20 12.31
CA SER A 198 13.68 -8.36 12.88
C SER A 198 14.11 -9.66 12.21
N LEU A 199 14.29 -9.64 10.88
CA LEU A 199 14.76 -10.80 10.12
C LEU A 199 16.22 -11.14 10.47
N VAL A 200 17.11 -10.14 10.53
CA VAL A 200 18.53 -10.34 10.87
C VAL A 200 18.71 -10.80 12.33
N HIS A 201 17.85 -10.33 13.24
CA HIS A 201 17.83 -10.82 14.61
C HIS A 201 17.42 -12.31 14.67
N LYS A 202 16.36 -12.70 13.96
CA LYS A 202 15.89 -14.09 13.91
C LYS A 202 16.89 -15.06 13.30
N SER A 203 17.69 -14.61 12.35
CA SER A 203 18.78 -15.42 11.77
C SER A 203 20.02 -15.51 12.67
N GLY A 204 20.01 -14.87 13.85
CA GLY A 204 21.06 -14.99 14.87
C GLY A 204 22.29 -14.11 14.64
N TYR A 205 22.28 -13.25 13.61
CA TYR A 205 23.41 -12.37 13.29
C TYR A 205 23.49 -11.12 14.17
N LEU A 206 22.37 -10.69 14.77
CA LEU A 206 22.31 -9.49 15.61
C LEU A 206 21.59 -9.74 16.94
N PRO A 207 21.98 -9.01 18.01
CA PRO A 207 21.21 -8.98 19.25
C PRO A 207 19.81 -8.38 19.04
N PRO A 208 18.89 -8.54 20.03
CA PRO A 208 17.54 -7.99 19.93
C PRO A 208 17.55 -6.50 19.57
N MET A 209 16.60 -6.11 18.72
CA MET A 209 16.46 -4.73 18.26
C MET A 209 16.34 -3.76 19.45
N HIS A 210 17.22 -2.75 19.50
CA HIS A 210 17.21 -1.78 20.59
C HIS A 210 15.88 -1.02 20.64
N PRO A 211 15.25 -0.82 21.82
CA PRO A 211 13.93 -0.20 21.93
C PRO A 211 13.77 1.16 21.25
N ALA A 212 14.86 1.94 21.18
CA ALA A 212 14.86 3.25 20.52
C ALA A 212 14.50 3.19 19.02
N PHE A 213 14.74 2.07 18.32
CA PHE A 213 14.36 1.96 16.91
C PHE A 213 12.84 1.94 16.69
N TRP A 214 12.05 1.67 17.72
CA TRP A 214 10.59 1.83 17.66
C TRP A 214 10.16 3.30 17.52
N LEU A 215 11.01 4.26 17.91
CA LEU A 215 10.74 5.68 17.71
C LEU A 215 10.71 6.09 16.24
N LEU A 216 11.33 5.30 15.34
CA LEU A 216 11.21 5.50 13.89
C LEU A 216 9.74 5.46 13.44
N GLY A 217 8.87 4.79 14.21
CA GLY A 217 7.44 4.67 13.96
C GLY A 217 6.66 5.98 14.06
N LEU A 218 7.22 7.00 14.72
CA LEU A 218 6.60 8.31 14.81
C LEU A 218 6.48 8.98 13.43
N ILE A 219 7.43 8.74 12.53
CA ILE A 219 7.44 9.31 11.18
C ILE A 219 6.29 8.74 10.32
N PRO A 220 6.14 7.41 10.13
CA PRO A 220 5.00 6.86 9.40
C PRO A 220 3.66 7.21 10.06
N LEU A 221 3.57 7.19 11.39
CA LEU A 221 2.33 7.56 12.09
C LEU A 221 1.92 9.00 11.77
N THR A 222 2.85 9.94 11.82
CA THR A 222 2.56 11.36 11.50
C THR A 222 2.19 11.54 10.03
N VAL A 223 2.89 10.89 9.10
CA VAL A 223 2.59 10.96 7.65
C VAL A 223 1.22 10.39 7.33
N VAL A 224 0.90 9.20 7.85
CA VAL A 224 -0.39 8.54 7.64
C VAL A 224 -1.52 9.37 8.27
N ALA A 225 -1.34 9.84 9.50
CA ALA A 225 -2.32 10.67 10.19
C ALA A 225 -2.56 12.01 9.48
N ALA A 226 -1.52 12.64 8.93
CA ALA A 226 -1.65 13.86 8.15
C ALA A 226 -2.35 13.64 6.80
N GLY A 227 -2.26 12.44 6.22
CA GLY A 227 -2.89 12.12 4.94
C GLY A 227 -4.41 12.31 4.94
N TRP A 228 -5.10 11.99 6.03
CA TRP A 228 -6.56 12.12 6.15
C TRP A 228 -7.05 13.58 6.05
N PRO A 229 -6.63 14.52 6.92
CA PRO A 229 -7.08 15.91 6.85
C PRO A 229 -6.64 16.59 5.55
N LEU A 230 -5.47 16.25 4.99
CA LEU A 230 -5.01 16.77 3.70
C LEU A 230 -5.90 16.31 2.54
N THR A 231 -6.28 15.03 2.54
CA THR A 231 -7.19 14.47 1.52
C THR A 231 -8.57 15.11 1.61
N ALA A 232 -9.08 15.35 2.83
CA ALA A 232 -10.38 15.96 3.08
C ALA A 232 -10.43 17.47 2.77
N SER A 233 -9.38 18.22 3.11
CA SER A 233 -9.36 19.69 3.00
C SER A 233 -8.92 20.20 1.63
N GLY A 234 -8.11 19.44 0.88
CA GLY A 234 -7.53 19.86 -0.38
C GLY A 234 -8.55 20.35 -1.42
N HIS A 235 -8.17 21.35 -2.22
CA HIS A 235 -9.06 21.93 -3.23
C HIS A 235 -9.52 20.87 -4.24
N ILE A 236 -10.83 20.80 -4.45
CA ILE A 236 -11.47 20.03 -5.53
C ILE A 236 -11.84 21.06 -6.60
N ARG A 237 -10.94 21.33 -7.56
CA ARG A 237 -11.29 22.17 -8.71
C ARG A 237 -12.27 21.37 -9.58
N ARG A 238 -13.48 21.89 -9.76
CA ARG A 238 -14.43 21.34 -10.74
C ARG A 238 -13.83 21.51 -12.14
N VAL A 239 -14.03 20.51 -12.99
CA VAL A 239 -13.76 20.65 -14.42
C VAL A 239 -14.82 21.62 -14.94
N GLY A 240 -14.37 22.80 -15.37
CA GLY A 240 -15.16 23.74 -16.16
C GLY A 240 -14.79 23.55 -17.62
#